data_AF-A0A0F9NBD8-F1
#
_entry.id   AF-A0A0F9NBD8-F1
#
_cell.length_a   1.000
_cell.length_b   1.000
_cell.length_c   1.000
_cell.angle_alpha   90.00
_cell.angle_beta   90.00
_cell.angle_gamma   90.00
#
_symmetry.space_group_name_H-M   'P 1'
#
loop_
_entity.id
_entity.type
_entity.pdbx_description
1 polymer ?
#
loop_
_entity_poly.entity_id
_entity_poly.type
_entity_poly.pdbx_seq_one_letter_code
_entity_poly.pdbx_strand_id
1 'polypeptide(L)'
;MSLIIPKLTKPFKYIKPSGLYATTLANVAVAIVNDATIDELVFETTASGAGSLILELLFQIPDDFKKFAGKSDDLSLVAVQDAGADNDSTITIDVIDASGADADDDSVNATDLTNAFATYDCAITGGTFAVGDYITIKITVTNPDADDDCRISIPKLKYLPQ
;
A
#
# COMPACT_ATOMS: atom_id res chain seq x y z
N MET A 1 19.16 23.30 34.55
CA MET A 1 19.40 22.12 33.70
C MET A 1 18.69 22.39 32.39
N SER A 2 19.42 22.75 31.33
CA SER A 2 18.81 23.11 30.05
C SER A 2 18.61 21.84 29.25
N LEU A 3 17.36 21.49 28.98
CA LEU A 3 17.00 20.39 28.08
C LEU A 3 17.29 20.86 26.65
N ILE A 4 18.41 20.42 26.07
CA ILE A 4 18.67 20.60 24.64
C ILE A 4 17.76 19.61 23.92
N ILE A 5 16.65 20.09 23.36
CA ILE A 5 15.85 19.31 22.40
C ILE A 5 16.61 19.34 21.08
N PRO A 6 17.15 18.21 20.58
CA PRO A 6 17.80 18.18 19.28
C PRO A 6 16.83 18.70 18.21
N LYS A 7 17.36 19.42 17.21
CA LYS A 7 16.58 19.86 16.06
C LYS A 7 15.92 18.61 15.45
N LEU A 8 14.59 18.53 15.50
CA LEU A 8 13.82 17.46 14.86
C LEU A 8 14.33 17.33 13.42
N THR A 9 14.97 16.19 13.13
CA THR A 9 15.19 15.72 11.76
C THR A 9 13.86 15.86 11.04
N LYS A 10 13.85 16.60 9.92
CA LYS A 10 12.66 17.08 9.20
C LYS A 10 11.48 16.10 9.33
N PRO A 11 10.29 16.52 9.81
CA PRO A 11 9.17 15.61 9.95
C PRO A 11 8.78 15.12 8.57
N PHE A 12 8.74 13.81 8.38
CA PHE A 12 8.12 13.19 7.21
C PHE A 12 6.65 13.63 7.13
N LYS A 13 6.15 13.75 5.92
CA LYS A 13 4.73 13.98 5.65
C LYS A 13 4.18 12.82 4.83
N TYR A 14 2.86 12.65 4.85
CA TYR A 14 2.18 11.63 4.07
C TYR A 14 1.53 12.22 2.82
N ILE A 15 1.70 11.57 1.68
CA ILE A 15 0.94 11.89 0.47
C ILE A 15 -0.47 11.33 0.65
N LYS A 16 -1.49 12.14 0.38
CA LYS A 16 -2.89 11.71 0.46
C LYS A 16 -3.29 11.03 -0.85
N PRO A 17 -4.08 9.95 -0.79
CA PRO A 17 -4.65 9.37 -2.00
C PRO A 17 -5.59 10.39 -2.65
N SER A 18 -5.50 10.52 -3.97
CA SER A 18 -6.33 11.39 -4.80
C SER A 18 -7.36 10.60 -5.62
N GLY A 19 -7.18 9.29 -5.76
CA GLY A 19 -8.13 8.40 -6.44
C GLY A 19 -7.92 6.93 -6.10
N LEU A 20 -8.96 6.13 -6.33
CA LEU A 20 -8.98 4.68 -6.19
C LEU A 20 -9.69 4.09 -7.40
N TYR A 21 -9.07 3.09 -8.04
CA TYR A 21 -9.63 2.35 -9.15
C TYR A 21 -9.49 0.85 -8.88
N ALA A 22 -10.54 0.07 -9.16
CA ALA A 22 -10.45 -1.38 -9.23
C ALA A 22 -10.44 -1.77 -10.70
N THR A 23 -9.29 -2.20 -11.22
CA THR A 23 -9.11 -2.50 -12.65
C THR A 23 -9.40 -3.97 -12.98
N THR A 24 -9.37 -4.86 -11.98
CA THR A 24 -9.81 -6.25 -12.10
C THR A 24 -10.63 -6.64 -10.87
N LEU A 25 -11.79 -7.25 -11.10
CA LEU A 25 -12.69 -7.81 -10.08
C LEU A 25 -13.22 -9.16 -10.59
N ALA A 26 -12.41 -10.21 -10.45
CA ALA A 26 -12.77 -11.56 -10.90
C ALA A 26 -13.09 -12.42 -9.69
N ASN A 27 -14.36 -12.79 -9.50
CA ASN A 27 -14.86 -13.55 -8.34
C ASN A 27 -14.58 -12.92 -6.96
N VAL A 28 -14.22 -11.63 -6.93
CA VAL A 28 -13.91 -10.88 -5.72
C VAL A 28 -14.77 -9.61 -5.68
N ALA A 29 -15.37 -9.33 -4.53
CA ALA A 29 -15.98 -8.05 -4.21
C ALA A 29 -15.04 -7.23 -3.30
N VAL A 30 -15.16 -5.90 -3.34
CA VAL A 30 -14.36 -5.01 -2.48
C VAL A 30 -15.28 -4.03 -1.77
N ALA A 31 -15.06 -3.88 -0.46
CA ALA A 31 -15.67 -2.87 0.38
C ALA A 31 -14.60 -2.02 1.07
N ILE A 32 -14.94 -0.77 1.41
CA ILE A 32 -14.13 0.05 2.31
C ILE A 32 -14.80 -0.01 3.68
N VAL A 33 -14.09 -0.56 4.65
CA VAL A 33 -14.62 -0.76 6.01
C VAL A 33 -13.70 -0.11 7.03
N ASN A 34 -14.27 0.26 8.18
CA ASN A 34 -13.50 0.66 9.35
C ASN A 34 -13.15 -0.61 10.13
N ASP A 35 -11.89 -1.02 10.12
CA ASP A 35 -11.45 -2.23 10.79
C ASP A 35 -10.94 -1.89 12.19
N ALA A 36 -11.57 -2.44 13.22
CA ALA A 36 -11.24 -2.18 14.62
C ALA A 36 -9.96 -2.89 15.10
N THR A 37 -9.45 -3.87 14.35
CA THR A 37 -8.21 -4.59 14.68
C THR A 37 -6.97 -3.87 14.16
N ILE A 38 -7.09 -3.22 13.00
CA ILE A 38 -6.05 -2.39 12.40
C ILE A 38 -6.18 -0.93 12.89
N ASP A 39 -7.35 -0.53 13.38
CA ASP A 39 -7.72 0.85 13.77
C ASP A 39 -7.62 1.84 12.60
N GLU A 40 -7.90 1.35 11.38
CA GLU A 40 -7.78 2.12 10.14
C GLU A 40 -8.89 1.74 9.14
N LEU A 41 -9.06 2.60 8.13
CA LEU A 41 -9.84 2.24 6.94
C LEU A 41 -9.05 1.23 6.11
N VAL A 42 -9.74 0.15 5.73
CA VAL A 42 -9.16 -0.94 4.95
C VAL A 42 -10.05 -1.29 3.77
N PHE A 43 -9.43 -1.85 2.74
CA PHE A 43 -10.10 -2.58 1.69
C PHE A 43 -10.35 -4.00 2.20
N GLU A 44 -11.61 -4.35 2.38
CA GLU A 44 -12.04 -5.72 2.63
C GLU A 44 -12.40 -6.36 1.30
N THR A 45 -11.81 -7.51 1.04
CA THR A 45 -12.05 -8.33 -0.14
C THR A 45 -12.91 -9.52 0.26
N THR A 46 -13.94 -9.81 -0.54
CA THR A 46 -14.80 -10.98 -0.34
C THR A 46 -14.70 -11.90 -1.55
N ALA A 47 -14.10 -13.07 -1.38
CA ALA A 47 -13.88 -14.05 -2.43
C ALA A 47 -15.07 -15.00 -2.55
N SER A 48 -15.65 -15.09 -3.75
CA SER A 48 -16.73 -16.04 -4.08
C SER A 48 -16.23 -17.34 -4.74
N GLY A 49 -14.92 -17.47 -4.85
CA GLY A 49 -14.18 -18.56 -5.50
C GLY A 49 -12.80 -18.07 -5.94
N ALA A 50 -12.02 -18.97 -6.55
CA ALA A 50 -10.72 -18.64 -7.14
C ALA A 50 -10.80 -17.38 -8.01
N GLY A 51 -10.01 -16.37 -7.68
CA GLY A 51 -10.24 -15.02 -8.17
C GLY A 51 -9.05 -14.09 -8.02
N SER A 52 -9.19 -12.91 -8.62
CA SER A 52 -8.17 -11.88 -8.51
C SER A 52 -8.77 -10.48 -8.46
N LEU A 53 -8.04 -9.61 -7.77
CA LEU A 53 -8.32 -8.20 -7.60
C LEU A 53 -7.07 -7.40 -7.96
N ILE A 54 -7.26 -6.31 -8.70
CA ILE A 54 -6.23 -5.28 -8.86
C ILE A 54 -6.83 -3.95 -8.42
N LEU A 55 -6.25 -3.37 -7.36
CA LEU A 55 -6.54 -2.03 -6.88
C LEU A 55 -5.41 -1.08 -7.26
N GLU A 56 -5.75 0.08 -7.79
CA GLU A 56 -4.80 1.14 -8.13
C GLU A 56 -5.18 2.40 -7.35
N LEU A 57 -4.29 2.80 -6.44
CA LEU A 57 -4.42 4.04 -5.69
C LEU A 57 -3.52 5.09 -6.30
N LEU A 58 -4.10 6.23 -6.66
CA LEU A 58 -3.34 7.37 -7.19
C LEU A 58 -3.03 8.33 -6.06
N PHE A 59 -1.78 8.82 -6.06
CA PHE A 59 -1.27 9.81 -5.13
C PHE A 59 -0.69 10.95 -5.93
N GLN A 60 -1.18 12.17 -5.71
CA GLN A 60 -0.61 13.34 -6.37
C GLN A 60 0.54 13.90 -5.54
N ILE A 61 1.69 14.11 -6.16
CA ILE A 61 2.87 14.65 -5.48
C ILE A 61 2.59 16.10 -5.04
N PRO A 62 2.69 16.42 -3.73
CA PRO A 62 2.34 17.72 -3.21
C PRO A 62 3.40 18.79 -3.53
N ASP A 63 3.00 20.06 -3.46
CA ASP A 63 3.86 21.21 -3.78
C ASP A 63 5.13 21.31 -2.93
N ASP A 64 5.07 20.86 -1.68
CA ASP A 64 6.19 20.86 -0.77
C ASP A 64 7.03 19.57 -0.82
N PHE A 65 6.79 18.69 -1.80
CA PHE A 65 7.60 17.49 -2.00
C PHE A 65 9.06 17.84 -2.33
N LYS A 66 9.98 17.19 -1.63
CA LYS A 66 11.42 17.22 -1.97
C LYS A 66 11.89 15.91 -2.58
N LYS A 67 11.59 14.78 -1.91
CA LYS A 67 11.95 13.43 -2.32
C LYS A 67 11.39 12.38 -1.36
N PHE A 68 11.39 11.12 -1.78
CA PHE A 68 11.38 9.96 -0.89
C PHE A 68 12.70 9.82 -0.13
N ALA A 69 12.68 9.12 1.01
CA ALA A 69 13.86 8.96 1.84
C ALA A 69 14.83 7.89 1.31
N GLY A 70 14.34 6.98 0.47
CA GLY A 70 15.02 5.74 0.09
C GLY A 70 15.12 4.80 1.29
N LYS A 71 14.03 4.68 2.06
CA LYS A 71 13.93 3.87 3.28
C LYS A 71 12.77 2.90 3.14
N SER A 72 12.91 1.73 3.76
CA SER A 72 11.90 0.67 3.69
C SER A 72 10.51 1.11 4.18
N ASP A 73 10.39 2.23 4.89
CA ASP A 73 9.12 2.76 5.35
C ASP A 73 8.61 3.94 4.52
N ASP A 74 9.15 4.18 3.32
CA ASP A 74 8.66 5.17 2.35
C ASP A 74 7.23 4.80 1.89
N LEU A 75 6.99 3.52 1.60
CA LEU A 75 5.66 2.93 1.48
C LEU A 75 5.45 1.97 2.66
N SER A 76 4.29 2.05 3.29
CA SER A 76 3.87 1.08 4.29
C SER A 76 2.38 0.78 4.18
N LEU A 77 2.04 -0.50 4.21
CA LEU A 77 0.66 -0.98 4.34
C LEU A 77 0.62 -2.26 5.17
N VAL A 78 -0.56 -2.59 5.67
CA VAL A 78 -0.80 -3.81 6.43
C VAL A 78 -1.81 -4.64 5.66
N ALA A 79 -1.54 -5.93 5.50
CA ALA A 79 -2.55 -6.86 5.02
C ALA A 79 -2.68 -8.06 5.95
N VAL A 80 -3.87 -8.60 6.00
CA VAL A 80 -4.22 -9.79 6.78
C VAL A 80 -5.24 -10.59 6.00
N GLN A 81 -5.08 -11.90 5.99
CA GLN A 81 -6.10 -12.83 5.54
C GLN A 81 -6.94 -13.30 6.72
N ASP A 82 -8.23 -13.53 6.51
CA ASP A 82 -9.12 -14.01 7.56
C ASP A 82 -8.63 -15.36 8.11
N ALA A 83 -8.75 -15.55 9.42
CA ALA A 83 -8.21 -16.71 10.13
C ALA A 83 -8.92 -18.04 9.75
N GLY A 84 -10.05 -17.96 9.05
CA GLY A 84 -10.81 -19.09 8.55
C GLY A 84 -10.44 -19.57 7.15
N ALA A 85 -9.49 -18.90 6.48
CA ALA A 85 -9.04 -19.30 5.16
C ALA A 85 -8.26 -20.63 5.19
N ASP A 86 -8.59 -21.51 4.24
CA ASP A 86 -7.98 -22.84 4.11
C ASP A 86 -6.72 -22.81 3.21
N ASN A 87 -6.53 -21.73 2.46
CA ASN A 87 -5.46 -21.55 1.49
C ASN A 87 -4.90 -20.12 1.56
N ASP A 88 -3.58 -19.96 1.37
CA ASP A 88 -2.96 -18.64 1.46
C ASP A 88 -3.27 -17.78 0.22
N SER A 89 -3.77 -16.56 0.43
CA SER A 89 -3.93 -15.56 -0.62
C SER A 89 -2.60 -14.85 -0.89
N THR A 90 -2.29 -14.59 -2.15
CA THR A 90 -1.04 -13.89 -2.52
C THR A 90 -1.31 -12.41 -2.76
N ILE A 91 -0.50 -11.54 -2.14
CA ILE A 91 -0.48 -10.09 -2.38
C ILE A 91 0.80 -9.68 -3.10
N THR A 92 0.67 -8.79 -4.09
CA THR A 92 1.81 -8.13 -4.77
C THR A 92 1.55 -6.63 -4.79
N ILE A 93 2.59 -5.83 -4.54
CA ILE A 93 2.48 -4.38 -4.47
C ILE A 93 3.54 -3.77 -5.36
N ASP A 94 3.11 -3.01 -6.36
CA ASP A 94 3.98 -2.31 -7.31
C ASP A 94 3.86 -0.78 -7.06
N VAL A 95 4.98 -0.06 -7.04
CA VAL A 95 5.00 1.42 -7.01
C VAL A 95 5.33 1.97 -8.39
N ILE A 96 4.36 2.55 -9.07
CA ILE A 96 4.48 2.98 -10.46
C ILE A 96 4.56 4.51 -10.53
N ASP A 97 5.57 5.04 -11.22
CA ASP A 97 5.71 6.48 -11.45
C ASP A 97 4.78 6.98 -12.58
N ALA A 98 4.76 8.30 -12.81
CA ALA A 98 3.90 8.92 -13.82
C ALA A 98 4.19 8.46 -15.26
N SER A 99 5.38 7.89 -15.51
CA SER A 99 5.78 7.35 -16.82
C SER A 99 5.36 5.89 -17.02
N GLY A 100 4.82 5.24 -15.98
CA GLY A 100 4.50 3.82 -15.98
C GLY A 100 5.71 2.94 -15.64
N ALA A 101 6.82 3.52 -15.19
CA ALA A 101 7.98 2.77 -14.76
C ALA A 101 7.84 2.36 -13.30
N ASP A 102 8.36 1.18 -13.00
CA ASP A 102 8.48 0.72 -11.62
C ASP A 102 9.49 1.60 -10.86
N ALA A 103 9.12 1.96 -9.65
CA ALA A 103 9.83 2.89 -8.79
C ALA A 103 10.10 2.34 -7.38
N ASP A 104 9.63 1.14 -7.07
CA ASP A 104 9.98 0.46 -5.83
C ASP A 104 11.35 -0.22 -5.90
N ASP A 105 11.73 -0.86 -4.80
CA ASP A 105 12.95 -1.64 -4.63
C ASP A 105 12.72 -3.15 -4.73
N ASP A 106 11.61 -3.59 -5.33
CA ASP A 106 11.23 -5.00 -5.47
C ASP A 106 11.05 -5.74 -4.12
N SER A 107 10.97 -5.01 -3.00
CA SER A 107 10.95 -5.60 -1.65
C SER A 107 9.64 -6.31 -1.33
N VAL A 108 8.56 -5.97 -2.04
CA VAL A 108 7.22 -6.57 -1.87
C VAL A 108 6.79 -7.31 -3.14
N ASN A 109 7.66 -8.22 -3.58
CA ASN A 109 7.31 -9.21 -4.58
C ASN A 109 6.38 -10.29 -3.99
N ALA A 110 5.45 -10.79 -4.80
CA ALA A 110 4.39 -11.76 -4.47
C ALA A 110 4.60 -12.51 -3.14
N THR A 111 3.85 -12.09 -2.12
CA THR A 111 3.96 -12.62 -0.76
C THR A 111 2.64 -13.27 -0.36
N ASP A 112 2.73 -14.47 0.21
CA ASP A 112 1.57 -15.19 0.72
C ASP A 112 1.14 -14.63 2.08
N LEU A 113 -0.17 -14.42 2.23
CA LEU A 113 -0.81 -14.04 3.48
C LEU A 113 -1.10 -15.32 4.25
N THR A 114 -0.39 -15.56 5.36
CA THR A 114 -0.55 -16.79 6.14
C THR A 114 -1.38 -16.56 7.40
N ASN A 115 -2.65 -16.15 7.25
CA ASN A 115 -3.61 -15.95 8.36
C ASN A 115 -3.07 -15.10 9.54
N ALA A 116 -2.20 -14.13 9.25
CA ALA A 116 -1.57 -13.26 10.22
C ALA A 116 -1.41 -11.84 9.67
N PHE A 117 -1.34 -10.86 10.57
CA PHE A 117 -1.01 -9.49 10.20
C PHE A 117 0.41 -9.43 9.66
N ALA A 118 0.54 -9.04 8.39
CA ALA A 118 1.80 -8.77 7.74
C ALA A 118 1.89 -7.27 7.41
N THR A 119 3.02 -6.66 7.74
CA THR A 119 3.36 -5.31 7.32
C THR A 119 4.21 -5.40 6.06
N TYR A 120 3.82 -4.62 5.05
CA TYR A 120 4.46 -4.55 3.76
C TYR A 120 5.09 -3.18 3.61
N ASP A 121 6.41 -3.18 3.69
CA ASP A 121 7.27 -2.02 3.75
C ASP A 121 8.18 -2.03 2.51
N CYS A 122 8.23 -0.90 1.82
CA CYS A 122 9.00 -0.74 0.60
C CYS A 122 9.73 0.61 0.54
N ALA A 123 10.96 0.58 0.01
CA ALA A 123 11.73 1.78 -0.28
C ALA A 123 11.47 2.28 -1.71
N ILE A 124 11.10 3.55 -1.84
CA ILE A 124 10.93 4.18 -3.15
C ILE A 124 12.28 4.73 -3.57
N THR A 125 13.01 3.94 -4.35
CA THR A 125 14.38 4.23 -4.78
C THR A 125 14.51 4.45 -6.28
N GLY A 126 13.55 3.96 -7.07
CA GLY A 126 13.43 4.19 -8.50
C GLY A 126 12.52 5.38 -8.84
N GLY A 127 12.29 5.60 -10.13
CA GLY A 127 11.37 6.64 -10.65
C GLY A 127 11.92 8.07 -10.69
N THR A 128 11.27 8.90 -11.50
CA THR A 128 11.51 10.36 -11.54
C THR A 128 10.26 11.08 -11.07
N PHE A 129 10.38 11.83 -9.97
CA PHE A 129 9.23 12.45 -9.30
C PHE A 129 9.33 13.98 -9.32
N ALA A 130 8.33 14.63 -9.90
CA ALA A 130 8.16 16.07 -9.85
C ALA A 130 6.84 16.46 -9.16
N VAL A 131 6.79 17.69 -8.65
CA VAL A 131 5.56 18.27 -8.08
C VAL A 131 4.43 18.21 -9.11
N GLY A 132 3.26 17.74 -8.68
CA GLY A 132 2.07 17.61 -9.52
C GLY A 132 1.97 16.29 -10.29
N ASP A 133 3.04 15.50 -10.37
CA ASP A 133 3.01 14.15 -10.93
C ASP A 133 2.11 13.22 -10.11
N TYR A 134 1.73 12.10 -10.72
CA TYR A 134 0.99 11.04 -10.06
C TYR A 134 1.91 9.84 -9.81
N ILE A 135 1.72 9.22 -8.65
CA ILE A 135 2.28 7.93 -8.29
C ILE A 135 1.11 6.97 -8.14
N THR A 136 1.22 5.78 -8.72
CA THR A 136 0.20 4.75 -8.59
C THR A 136 0.74 3.63 -7.73
N ILE A 137 0.04 3.32 -6.64
CA ILE A 137 0.28 2.11 -5.85
C ILE A 137 -0.69 1.06 -6.34
N LYS A 138 -0.16 0.04 -7.01
CA LYS A 138 -0.94 -1.06 -7.55
C LYS A 138 -0.84 -2.24 -6.60
N ILE A 139 -1.98 -2.68 -6.08
CA ILE A 139 -2.10 -3.82 -5.18
C ILE A 139 -2.84 -4.92 -5.93
N THR A 140 -2.17 -6.05 -6.12
CA THR A 140 -2.75 -7.25 -6.71
C THR A 140 -3.00 -8.27 -5.61
N VAL A 141 -4.22 -8.80 -5.53
CA VAL A 141 -4.58 -9.87 -4.61
C VAL A 141 -5.07 -11.05 -5.45
N THR A 142 -4.53 -12.23 -5.18
CA THR A 142 -4.98 -13.48 -5.79
C THR A 142 -5.49 -14.39 -4.70
N ASN A 143 -6.77 -14.74 -4.77
CA ASN A 143 -7.42 -15.64 -3.83
C ASN A 143 -7.55 -17.02 -4.48
N PRO A 144 -7.02 -18.08 -3.85
CA PRO A 144 -7.05 -19.42 -4.43
C PRO A 144 -8.44 -20.05 -4.39
N ASP A 145 -9.26 -19.77 -3.38
CA ASP A 145 -10.59 -20.36 -3.20
C ASP A 145 -11.64 -19.33 -2.73
N ALA A 146 -12.85 -19.82 -2.43
CA ALA A 146 -13.91 -19.01 -1.83
C ALA A 146 -13.62 -18.79 -0.34
N ASP A 147 -14.15 -17.69 0.22
CA ASP A 147 -13.99 -17.31 1.63
C ASP A 147 -12.53 -16.99 2.06
N ASP A 148 -11.57 -16.97 1.12
CA ASP A 148 -10.21 -16.47 1.31
C ASP A 148 -10.17 -14.93 1.31
N ASP A 149 -10.87 -14.36 2.28
CA ASP A 149 -11.07 -12.92 2.41
C ASP A 149 -9.83 -12.24 2.98
N CYS A 150 -9.44 -11.12 2.38
CA CYS A 150 -8.30 -10.31 2.80
C CYS A 150 -8.74 -8.91 3.22
N ARG A 151 -8.09 -8.35 4.23
CA ARG A 151 -8.17 -6.93 4.60
C ARG A 151 -6.83 -6.25 4.40
N ILE A 152 -6.85 -5.13 3.70
CA ILE A 152 -5.65 -4.40 3.27
C ILE A 152 -5.80 -2.93 3.65
N SER A 153 -4.91 -2.41 4.49
CA SER A 153 -4.95 -0.99 4.85
C SER A 153 -4.58 -0.10 3.67
N ILE A 154 -5.10 1.12 3.68
CA ILE A 154 -4.78 2.11 2.66
C ILE A 154 -3.27 2.41 2.73
N PRO A 155 -2.53 2.25 1.61
CA PRO A 155 -1.11 2.58 1.52
C PRO A 155 -0.76 3.96 2.08
N LYS A 156 0.31 4.02 2.86
CA LYS A 156 0.88 5.27 3.38
C LYS A 156 2.18 5.55 2.68
N LEU A 157 2.24 6.68 1.97
CA LEU A 157 3.44 7.17 1.31
C LEU A 157 4.08 8.30 2.10
N LYS A 158 5.25 8.06 2.68
CA LYS A 158 6.05 9.07 3.39
C LYS A 158 6.95 9.80 2.42
N TYR A 159 7.09 11.11 2.61
CA TYR A 159 8.05 11.91 1.86
C TYR A 159 8.72 12.95 2.75
N LEU A 160 9.87 13.44 2.29
CA LEU A 160 10.58 14.56 2.90
C LEU A 160 10.07 15.86 2.29
N PRO A 161 9.57 16.82 3.09
CA PRO A 161 9.19 18.12 2.58
C PRO A 161 10.40 19.04 2.35
N GLN A 162 10.21 20.07 1.52
CA GLN A 162 11.21 21.10 1.22
C GLN A 162 11.73 21.82 2.48
#